data_AF-A0A202F7S9-F1
#
_entry.id   AF-A0A202F7S9-F1
#
_cell.length_a   1.000
_cell.length_b   1.000
_cell.length_c   1.000
_cell.angle_alpha   90.00
_cell.angle_beta   90.00
_cell.angle_gamma   90.00
#
_symmetry.space_group_name_H-M   'P 1'
#
loop_
_entity.id
_entity.type
_entity.pdbx_description
1 polymer ?
#
loop_
_entity_poly.entity_id
_entity_poly.type
_entity_poly.pdbx_seq_one_letter_code
_entity_poly.pdbx_strand_id
1 'polypeptide(L)'
;MINPMLGLIYQCEMEYGDISNIPLFDERMIKIRKYFNDGKDPFEFKYYDFDFRSAQLMLNQGIDKERIANELGVTVTSLNCLIRMGNLNNSKWLENHNEQLSRTGTYNLIREHKKIATGTIRELSEFMKVPIEKIRYWKSARYKARPHKVTYKISKVS
;
A
#
# COMPACT_ATOMS: atom_id res chain seq x y z
N MET A 1 28.36 5.16 10.06
CA MET A 1 28.28 5.54 8.62
C MET A 1 26.98 6.30 8.42
N ILE A 2 27.03 7.55 7.95
CA ILE A 2 25.83 8.30 7.56
C ILE A 2 25.32 7.67 6.26
N ASN A 3 24.03 7.35 6.18
CA ASN A 3 23.44 6.80 4.97
C ASN A 3 23.57 7.85 3.83
N PRO A 4 24.22 7.52 2.70
CA PRO A 4 24.50 8.47 1.62
C PRO A 4 23.22 9.06 0.98
N MET A 5 22.06 8.44 1.17
CA MET A 5 20.78 8.96 0.68
C MET A 5 20.12 9.98 1.60
N LEU A 6 20.55 10.13 2.86
CA LEU A 6 19.89 11.03 3.81
C LEU A 6 19.91 12.48 3.34
N GLY A 7 21.05 12.97 2.84
CA GLY A 7 21.16 14.33 2.31
C GLY A 7 20.21 14.57 1.14
N LEU A 8 20.06 13.57 0.25
CA LEU A 8 19.17 13.63 -0.90
C LEU A 8 17.70 13.64 -0.48
N ILE A 9 17.34 12.81 0.51
CA ILE A 9 15.98 12.77 1.09
C ILE A 9 15.63 14.12 1.71
N TYR A 10 16.52 14.70 2.52
CA TYR A 10 16.28 16.01 3.14
C TYR A 10 16.09 17.12 2.11
N GLN A 11 16.88 17.14 1.03
CA GLN A 11 16.69 18.11 -0.05
C GLN A 11 15.31 17.98 -0.69
N CYS A 12 14.85 16.75 -0.91
CA CYS A 12 13.53 16.53 -1.50
C CYS A 12 12.40 16.89 -0.54
N GLU A 13 12.52 16.57 0.75
CA GLU A 13 11.54 16.96 1.77
C GLU A 13 11.47 18.49 1.94
N MET A 14 12.59 19.21 1.81
CA MET A 14 12.60 20.67 1.82
C MET A 14 11.84 21.28 0.62
N GLU A 15 11.92 20.65 -0.56
CA GLU A 15 11.29 21.16 -1.78
C GLU A 15 9.81 20.76 -1.90
N TYR A 16 9.48 19.51 -1.61
CA TYR A 16 8.14 18.93 -1.82
C TYR A 16 7.33 18.74 -0.53
N GLY A 17 7.91 19.10 0.62
CA GLY A 17 7.33 18.94 1.96
C GLY A 17 7.35 17.51 2.49
N ASP A 18 7.11 16.53 1.63
CA ASP A 18 7.17 15.10 1.95
C ASP A 18 7.72 14.32 0.75
N ILE A 19 8.49 13.27 1.02
CA ILE A 19 9.03 12.37 0.00
C ILE A 19 7.94 11.72 -0.87
N SER A 20 6.70 11.59 -0.36
CA SER A 20 5.57 11.05 -1.11
C SER A 20 5.05 11.98 -2.20
N ASN A 21 5.38 13.27 -2.13
CA ASN A 21 4.88 14.29 -3.05
C ASN A 21 5.83 14.50 -4.25
N ILE A 22 7.01 13.88 -4.23
CA ILE A 22 8.00 14.01 -5.29
C ILE A 22 7.46 13.38 -6.57
N PRO A 23 7.60 14.04 -7.75
CA PRO A 23 7.26 13.43 -9.02
C PRO A 23 7.95 12.07 -9.21
N LEU A 24 7.19 11.09 -9.75
CA LEU A 24 7.66 9.72 -9.88
C LEU A 24 8.98 9.59 -10.68
N PHE A 25 9.17 10.44 -11.68
CA PHE A 25 10.34 10.43 -12.55
C PHE A 25 11.38 11.51 -12.21
N ASP A 26 11.29 12.14 -11.04
CA ASP A 26 12.37 13.00 -10.54
C ASP A 26 13.66 12.17 -10.39
N GLU A 27 14.77 12.69 -10.91
CA GLU A 27 16.06 11.98 -10.91
C GLU A 27 16.55 11.60 -9.50
N ARG A 28 16.27 12.45 -8.51
CA ARG A 28 16.63 12.20 -7.11
C ARG A 28 15.79 11.06 -6.56
N MET A 29 14.50 11.04 -6.89
CA MET A 29 13.62 9.94 -6.48
C MET A 29 14.02 8.62 -7.14
N ILE A 30 14.43 8.64 -8.42
CA ILE A 30 15.01 7.46 -9.11
C ILE A 30 16.25 6.96 -8.36
N LYS A 31 17.19 7.85 -7.99
CA LYS A 31 18.39 7.49 -7.22
C LYS A 31 18.05 6.88 -5.87
N ILE A 32 17.12 7.47 -5.14
CA ILE A 32 16.63 6.96 -3.84
C ILE A 32 16.05 5.55 -4.03
N ARG A 33 15.17 5.35 -5.02
CA ARG A 33 14.56 4.03 -5.27
C ARG A 33 15.59 2.97 -5.64
N LYS A 34 16.53 3.29 -6.53
CA LYS A 34 17.62 2.38 -6.91
C LYS A 34 18.44 2.00 -5.68
N TYR A 35 18.79 2.96 -4.82
CA TYR A 35 19.57 2.67 -3.61
C TYR A 35 18.85 1.68 -2.67
N PHE A 36 17.55 1.82 -2.49
CA PHE A 36 16.76 0.93 -1.62
C PHE A 36 16.30 -0.38 -2.29
N ASN A 37 16.56 -0.57 -3.59
CA ASN A 37 16.16 -1.75 -4.37
C ASN A 37 17.34 -2.35 -5.14
N ASP A 38 18.51 -2.48 -4.51
CA ASP A 38 19.69 -3.15 -5.05
C ASP A 38 20.13 -2.63 -6.44
N GLY A 39 20.06 -1.31 -6.63
CA GLY A 39 20.41 -0.63 -7.87
C GLY A 39 19.32 -0.65 -8.95
N LYS A 40 18.20 -1.35 -8.75
CA LYS A 40 17.12 -1.47 -9.72
C LYS A 40 16.01 -0.48 -9.43
N ASP A 41 15.55 0.26 -10.43
CA ASP A 41 14.35 1.09 -10.25
C ASP A 41 13.11 0.21 -10.48
N PRO A 42 12.21 0.05 -9.49
CA PRO A 42 10.96 -0.67 -9.71
C PRO A 42 10.04 -0.04 -10.77
N PHE A 43 10.31 1.20 -11.19
CA PHE A 43 9.58 1.92 -12.23
C PHE A 43 10.34 2.05 -13.56
N GLU A 44 11.41 1.26 -13.77
CA GLU A 44 12.06 1.18 -15.08
C GLU A 44 11.06 0.78 -16.17
N PHE A 45 11.09 1.51 -17.29
CA PHE A 45 10.22 1.27 -18.44
C PHE A 45 10.50 -0.14 -18.98
N LYS A 46 9.55 -1.05 -18.76
CA LYS A 46 9.52 -2.38 -19.39
C LYS A 46 8.46 -2.36 -20.46
N TYR A 47 8.81 -2.83 -21.65
CA TYR A 47 7.80 -3.15 -22.65
C TYR A 47 7.00 -4.34 -22.13
N TYR A 48 5.69 -4.17 -22.05
CA TYR A 48 4.76 -5.19 -21.64
C TYR A 48 4.00 -5.65 -22.87
N ASP A 49 4.09 -6.95 -23.18
CA ASP A 49 3.44 -7.56 -24.35
C ASP A 49 2.08 -8.18 -24.00
N PHE A 50 1.33 -7.55 -23.09
CA PHE A 50 0.01 -8.02 -22.68
C PHE A 50 -1.08 -7.00 -23.02
N ASP A 51 -2.32 -7.47 -23.13
CA ASP A 51 -3.49 -6.64 -23.40
C ASP A 51 -3.90 -5.80 -22.17
N PHE A 52 -3.58 -4.51 -22.21
CA PHE A 52 -3.96 -3.53 -21.19
C PHE A 52 -5.47 -3.44 -20.97
N ARG A 53 -6.29 -3.66 -22.00
CA ARG A 53 -7.75 -3.60 -21.89
C ARG A 53 -8.26 -4.78 -21.06
N SER A 54 -7.75 -5.98 -21.33
CA SER A 54 -8.04 -7.18 -20.53
C SER A 54 -7.60 -7.01 -19.09
N ALA A 55 -6.38 -6.50 -18.86
CA ALA A 55 -5.88 -6.20 -17.52
C ALA A 55 -6.80 -5.22 -16.75
N GLN A 56 -7.25 -4.15 -17.40
CA GLN A 56 -8.16 -3.18 -16.81
C GLN A 56 -9.54 -3.78 -16.51
N LEU A 57 -10.05 -4.66 -17.38
CA LEU A 57 -11.32 -5.36 -17.15
C LEU A 57 -11.25 -6.26 -15.93
N MET A 58 -10.17 -7.04 -15.77
CA MET A 58 -9.97 -7.90 -14.61
C MET A 58 -9.89 -7.10 -13.30
N LEU A 59 -9.20 -5.95 -13.31
CA LEU A 59 -9.18 -5.03 -12.17
C LEU A 59 -10.58 -4.52 -11.82
N ASN A 60 -11.37 -4.12 -12.83
CA ASN A 60 -12.74 -3.62 -12.62
C ASN A 60 -13.69 -4.70 -12.08
N GLN A 61 -13.46 -5.97 -12.43
CA GLN A 61 -14.19 -7.12 -11.90
C GLN A 61 -13.78 -7.49 -10.47
N GLY A 62 -12.74 -6.85 -9.91
CA GLY A 62 -12.26 -7.14 -8.56
C GLY A 62 -11.46 -8.45 -8.45
N ILE A 63 -10.94 -8.98 -9.56
CA ILE A 63 -10.12 -10.20 -9.55
C ILE A 63 -8.85 -9.94 -8.74
N ASP A 64 -8.41 -10.93 -7.95
CA ASP A 64 -7.20 -10.81 -7.15
C ASP A 64 -5.96 -10.49 -8.01
N LYS A 65 -5.10 -9.60 -7.50
CA LYS A 65 -3.95 -9.08 -8.26
C LYS A 65 -2.89 -10.15 -8.54
N GLU A 66 -2.74 -11.18 -7.70
CA GLU A 66 -1.85 -12.31 -7.98
C GLU A 66 -2.36 -13.10 -9.18
N ARG A 67 -3.67 -13.36 -9.24
CA ARG A 67 -4.28 -14.04 -10.38
C ARG A 67 -4.14 -13.23 -11.67
N ILE A 68 -4.41 -11.92 -11.62
CA ILE A 68 -4.24 -11.03 -12.79
C ILE A 68 -2.78 -11.08 -13.27
N ALA A 69 -1.82 -10.98 -12.35
CA ALA A 69 -0.41 -11.01 -12.69
C ALA A 69 -0.01 -12.32 -13.39
N ASN A 70 -0.50 -13.46 -12.89
CA ASN A 70 -0.26 -14.78 -13.49
C ASN A 70 -0.86 -14.89 -14.91
N GLU A 71 -2.10 -14.44 -15.11
CA GLU A 71 -2.78 -14.47 -16.44
C GLU A 71 -2.07 -13.58 -17.46
N LEU A 72 -1.49 -12.46 -17.03
CA LEU A 72 -0.77 -11.53 -17.89
C LEU A 72 0.71 -11.88 -18.06
N GLY A 73 1.21 -12.93 -17.38
CA GLY A 73 2.62 -13.31 -17.42
C GLY A 73 3.56 -12.26 -16.79
N VAL A 74 3.07 -11.46 -15.84
CA VAL A 74 3.85 -10.40 -15.17
C VAL A 74 3.91 -10.64 -13.66
N THR A 75 4.79 -9.89 -12.98
CA THR A 75 4.80 -9.88 -11.51
C THR A 75 3.73 -8.95 -10.95
N VAL A 76 3.25 -9.22 -9.73
CA VAL A 76 2.36 -8.29 -9.00
C VAL A 76 3.01 -6.92 -8.82
N THR A 77 4.33 -6.87 -8.66
CA THR A 77 5.10 -5.62 -8.60
C THR A 77 4.97 -4.82 -9.89
N SER A 78 5.12 -5.47 -11.05
CA SER A 78 4.91 -4.86 -12.37
C SER A 78 3.47 -4.35 -12.54
N LEU A 79 2.47 -5.15 -12.16
CA LEU A 79 1.07 -4.74 -12.20
C LEU A 79 0.81 -3.49 -11.34
N ASN A 80 1.36 -3.44 -10.12
CA ASN A 80 1.24 -2.28 -9.24
C ASN A 80 2.01 -1.06 -9.75
N CYS A 81 3.13 -1.27 -10.45
CA CYS A 81 3.87 -0.20 -11.11
C CYS A 81 3.02 0.46 -12.19
N LEU A 82 2.39 -0.33 -13.05
CA LEU A 82 1.48 0.15 -14.10
C LEU A 82 0.29 0.93 -13.53
N ILE A 83 -0.23 0.50 -12.39
CA ILE A 83 -1.28 1.24 -11.67
C ILE A 83 -0.75 2.60 -11.20
N ARG A 84 0.43 2.63 -10.59
CA ARG A 84 1.05 3.87 -10.07
C ARG A 84 1.46 4.86 -11.16
N MET A 85 1.86 4.36 -12.33
CA MET A 85 2.16 5.19 -13.50
C MET A 85 0.89 5.71 -14.18
N GLY A 86 -0.30 5.26 -13.76
CA GLY A 86 -1.58 5.66 -14.33
C GLY A 86 -1.98 4.91 -15.60
N ASN A 87 -1.21 3.89 -16.03
CA ASN A 87 -1.56 3.04 -17.17
C ASN A 87 -2.74 2.12 -16.87
N LEU A 88 -2.94 1.78 -15.58
CA LEU A 88 -4.07 1.00 -15.09
C LEU A 88 -4.70 1.71 -13.89
N ASN A 89 -6.01 1.53 -13.72
CA ASN A 89 -6.77 2.09 -12.62
C ASN A 89 -7.30 0.96 -11.72
N ASN A 90 -7.06 1.05 -10.41
CA ASN A 90 -7.52 0.06 -9.45
C ASN A 90 -8.55 0.59 -8.43
N SER A 91 -9.21 1.72 -8.68
CA SER A 91 -10.19 2.29 -7.76
C SER A 91 -11.37 1.35 -7.51
N LYS A 92 -11.96 0.78 -8.57
CA LYS A 92 -13.05 -0.22 -8.44
C LYS A 92 -12.61 -1.49 -7.72
N TRP A 93 -11.38 -1.94 -8.01
CA TRP A 93 -10.79 -3.07 -7.32
C TRP A 93 -10.68 -2.80 -5.81
N LEU A 94 -10.21 -1.59 -5.44
CA LEU A 94 -10.10 -1.16 -4.06
C LEU A 94 -11.45 -1.05 -3.38
N GLU A 95 -12.47 -0.52 -4.05
CA GLU A 95 -13.85 -0.48 -3.53
C GLU A 95 -14.35 -1.90 -3.21
N ASN A 96 -14.28 -2.82 -4.17
CA ASN A 96 -14.71 -4.21 -4.00
C ASN A 96 -13.93 -4.92 -2.89
N HIS A 97 -12.61 -4.80 -2.87
CA HIS A 97 -11.77 -5.39 -1.82
C HIS A 97 -12.04 -4.76 -0.45
N ASN A 98 -12.28 -3.44 -0.41
CA ASN A 98 -12.55 -2.74 0.84
C ASN A 98 -13.91 -3.12 1.41
N GLU A 99 -14.91 -3.27 0.55
CA GLU A 99 -16.24 -3.71 0.92
C GLU A 99 -16.23 -5.16 1.40
N GLN A 100 -15.52 -6.06 0.72
CA GLN A 100 -15.39 -7.45 1.16
C GLN A 100 -14.64 -7.58 2.50
N LEU A 101 -13.51 -6.90 2.66
CA LEU A 101 -12.72 -6.94 3.90
C LEU A 101 -13.37 -6.19 5.07
N SER A 102 -14.24 -5.22 4.79
CA SER A 102 -15.04 -4.54 5.83
C SER A 102 -16.26 -5.34 6.25
N ARG A 103 -16.81 -6.20 5.38
CA ARG A 103 -17.92 -7.10 5.72
C ARG A 103 -17.48 -8.41 6.37
N THR A 104 -16.25 -8.85 6.13
CA THR A 104 -15.79 -10.17 6.57
C THR A 104 -14.87 -10.13 7.79
N GLY A 105 -15.43 -10.58 8.93
CA GLY A 105 -14.70 -10.85 10.15
C GLY A 105 -14.89 -9.79 11.22
N THR A 106 -15.16 -10.28 12.43
CA THR A 106 -15.21 -9.47 13.65
C THR A 106 -13.81 -9.40 14.24
N TYR A 107 -13.41 -8.23 14.72
CA TYR A 107 -12.08 -7.98 15.28
C TYR A 107 -12.19 -7.33 16.65
N ASN A 108 -11.31 -7.72 17.56
CA ASN A 108 -11.05 -6.98 18.79
C ASN A 108 -10.01 -5.89 18.51
N LEU A 109 -10.37 -4.64 18.85
CA LEU A 109 -9.44 -3.52 18.91
C LEU A 109 -8.91 -3.41 20.34
N ILE A 110 -7.59 -3.49 20.47
CA ILE A 110 -6.88 -3.43 21.74
C ILE A 110 -5.98 -2.20 21.72
N ARG A 111 -6.09 -1.35 22.73
CA ARG A 111 -5.19 -0.22 22.96
C ARG A 111 -4.46 -0.46 24.28
N GLU A 112 -3.14 -0.41 24.26
CA GLU A 112 -2.30 -0.55 25.49
C GLU A 112 -2.72 -1.77 26.33
N HIS A 113 -2.87 -2.92 25.67
CA HIS A 113 -3.28 -4.21 26.27
C HIS A 113 -4.74 -4.29 26.78
N LYS A 114 -5.54 -3.24 26.68
CA LYS A 114 -6.97 -3.26 27.00
C LYS A 114 -7.82 -3.33 25.74
N LYS A 115 -8.76 -4.28 25.70
CA LYS A 115 -9.78 -4.34 24.66
C LYS A 115 -10.70 -3.12 24.81
N ILE A 116 -10.83 -2.33 23.75
CA ILE A 116 -11.64 -1.11 23.75
C ILE A 116 -12.90 -1.24 22.89
N ALA A 117 -12.86 -2.07 21.84
CA ALA A 117 -14.01 -2.29 20.97
C ALA A 117 -13.95 -3.66 20.29
N THR A 118 -15.10 -4.12 19.82
CA THR A 118 -15.26 -5.32 18.99
C THR A 118 -16.13 -4.94 17.81
N GLY A 119 -15.76 -5.35 16.61
CA GLY A 119 -16.58 -5.10 15.43
C GLY A 119 -15.84 -5.38 14.14
N THR A 120 -16.51 -5.12 13.03
CA THR A 120 -15.86 -5.11 11.72
C THR A 120 -14.84 -3.98 11.63
N ILE A 121 -13.94 -4.03 10.64
CA ILE A 121 -12.98 -2.94 10.42
C ILE A 121 -13.69 -1.60 10.19
N ARG A 122 -14.89 -1.62 9.59
CA ARG A 122 -15.70 -0.42 9.36
C ARG A 122 -16.26 0.15 10.66
N GLU A 123 -16.88 -0.69 11.49
CA GLU A 123 -17.39 -0.28 12.81
C GLU A 123 -16.27 0.26 13.69
N LEU A 124 -15.08 -0.35 13.66
CA LEU A 124 -13.92 0.13 14.40
C LEU A 124 -13.38 1.47 13.87
N SER A 125 -13.45 1.69 12.55
CA SER A 125 -13.08 2.96 11.90
C SER A 125 -14.03 4.09 12.32
N GLU A 126 -15.34 3.81 12.35
CA GLU A 126 -16.38 4.74 12.80
C GLU A 126 -16.24 5.04 14.31
N PHE A 127 -16.02 4.01 15.14
CA PHE A 127 -15.80 4.15 16.59
C PHE A 127 -14.57 5.01 16.92
N MET A 128 -13.46 4.78 16.22
CA MET A 128 -12.20 5.50 16.44
C MET A 128 -12.14 6.86 15.73
N LYS A 129 -13.09 7.16 14.84
CA LYS A 129 -13.08 8.33 13.94
C LYS A 129 -11.78 8.43 13.14
N VAL A 130 -11.30 7.32 12.60
CA VAL A 130 -10.10 7.27 11.74
C VAL A 130 -10.37 6.53 10.45
N PRO A 131 -9.63 6.81 9.36
CA PRO A 131 -9.79 6.10 8.10
C PRO A 131 -9.58 4.58 8.24
N ILE A 132 -10.30 3.79 7.43
CA ILE A 132 -10.22 2.33 7.39
C ILE A 132 -8.78 1.85 7.17
N GLU A 133 -8.02 2.57 6.34
CA GLU A 133 -6.61 2.31 6.02
C GLU A 133 -5.75 2.33 7.30
N LYS A 134 -6.06 3.22 8.24
CA LYS A 134 -5.34 3.34 9.50
C LYS A 134 -5.62 2.16 10.43
N ILE A 135 -6.88 1.71 10.51
CA ILE A 135 -7.25 0.49 11.23
C ILE A 135 -6.50 -0.72 10.66
N ARG A 136 -6.41 -0.82 9.33
CA ARG A 136 -5.68 -1.91 8.65
C ARG A 136 -4.18 -1.85 8.88
N TYR A 137 -3.61 -0.65 8.89
CA TYR A 137 -2.20 -0.48 9.20
C TYR A 137 -1.86 -1.09 10.56
N TRP A 138 -2.71 -0.91 11.59
CA TRP A 138 -2.52 -1.54 12.91
C TRP A 138 -2.56 -3.08 12.90
N LYS A 139 -3.18 -3.69 11.88
CA LYS A 139 -3.16 -5.16 11.67
C LYS A 139 -1.85 -5.63 11.01
N SER A 140 -1.19 -4.77 10.23
CA SER A 140 -0.04 -5.11 9.38
C SER A 140 1.20 -5.54 10.18
N ALA A 141 2.02 -6.42 9.59
CA ALA A 141 3.32 -6.80 10.15
C ALA A 141 4.25 -5.59 10.28
N ARG A 142 4.19 -4.65 9.32
CA ARG A 142 4.99 -3.42 9.32
C ARG A 142 4.74 -2.53 10.54
N TYR A 143 3.48 -2.42 10.97
CA TYR A 143 3.15 -1.67 12.18
C TYR A 143 3.74 -2.35 13.43
N LYS A 144 3.61 -3.67 13.54
CA LYS A 144 4.11 -4.45 14.69
C LYS A 144 5.64 -4.41 14.83
N ALA A 145 6.36 -4.19 13.73
CA ALA A 145 7.82 -4.13 13.71
C ALA A 145 8.40 -2.79 14.20
N ARG A 146 7.58 -1.77 14.42
CA ARG A 146 8.02 -0.41 14.79
C ARG A 146 7.63 -0.09 16.25
N PRO A 147 8.47 0.63 17.01
CA PRO A 147 8.08 1.15 18.31
C PRO A 147 7.07 2.29 18.14
N HIS A 148 6.05 2.33 19.00
CA HIS A 148 5.02 3.38 19.00
C HIS A 148 4.82 3.92 20.41
N LYS A 149 4.55 5.22 20.53
CA LYS A 149 4.16 5.84 21.82
C LYS A 149 2.85 5.27 22.36
N VAL A 150 1.91 4.98 21.47
CA VAL A 150 0.62 4.34 21.78
C VAL A 150 0.45 3.15 20.85
N THR A 151 0.27 1.98 21.42
CA THR A 151 0.14 0.73 20.66
C THR A 151 -1.32 0.34 20.47
N TYR A 152 -1.69 0.14 19.21
CA TYR A 152 -2.98 -0.41 18.80
C TYR A 152 -2.78 -1.82 18.23
N LYS A 153 -3.63 -2.77 18.59
CA LYS A 153 -3.57 -4.13 18.06
C LYS A 153 -4.96 -4.56 17.60
N ILE A 154 -5.00 -5.09 16.38
CA ILE A 154 -6.18 -5.73 15.81
C ILE A 154 -5.99 -7.24 15.89
N SER A 155 -6.95 -7.94 16.50
CA SER A 155 -6.98 -9.42 16.54
C SER A 155 -8.33 -9.92 16.06
N LYS A 156 -8.35 -10.93 15.19
CA LYS A 156 -9.58 -11.51 14.66
C LYS A 156 -10.29 -12.29 15.78
N VAL A 157 -11.59 -12.10 15.92
CA VAL A 157 -12.45 -12.94 16.75
C VAL A 157 -12.67 -14.23 15.97
N SER A 158 -12.25 -15.35 16.55
CA SER A 158 -12.49 -16.69 16.00
C SER A 158 -13.97 -17.01 15.97
#